data_AF-A0A852RM05-F1
#
_entry.id   AF-A0A852RM05-F1
#
_cell.length_a   1.000
_cell.length_b   1.000
_cell.length_c   1.000
_cell.angle_alpha   90.00
_cell.angle_beta   90.00
_cell.angle_gamma   90.00
#
_symmetry.space_group_name_H-M   'P 1'
#
loop_
_entity.id
_entity.type
_entity.pdbx_description
1 polymer ?
#
loop_
_entity_poly.entity_id
_entity_poly.type
_entity_poly.pdbx_seq_one_letter_code
_entity_poly.pdbx_strand_id
1 'polypeptide(L)'
;MQRITRDCFRSHSDAGRYSGRPISLEGWLTAEERLDELGIGYLADRYAYWKTSAAWARVKIIEVSPDGITVQEDDYGDAIGGVPLPSHRLAWPMPVELMPLTEVSG
;
A
#
# COMPACT_ATOMS: atom_id res chain seq x y z
N MET A 1 5.27 -36.26 -24.29
CA MET A 1 4.06 -35.99 -23.49
C MET A 1 4.45 -36.12 -22.02
N GLN A 2 4.90 -35.03 -21.39
CA GLN A 2 5.27 -35.02 -19.97
C GLN A 2 4.45 -33.96 -19.22
N ARG A 3 3.84 -34.42 -18.13
CA ARG A 3 3.02 -33.67 -17.17
C ARG A 3 3.90 -32.62 -16.47
N ILE A 4 3.51 -31.35 -16.58
CA ILE A 4 4.04 -30.27 -15.74
C ILE A 4 3.37 -30.41 -14.37
N THR A 5 4.10 -30.86 -13.36
CA THR A 5 3.65 -30.81 -11.95
C THR A 5 3.98 -29.44 -11.36
N ARG A 6 2.99 -28.88 -10.65
CA ARG A 6 3.00 -27.57 -9.96
C ARG A 6 4.17 -27.47 -8.98
N ASP A 7 5.27 -26.84 -9.38
CA ASP A 7 6.30 -26.33 -8.48
C ASP A 7 6.79 -24.96 -8.99
N CYS A 8 5.91 -23.96 -8.88
CA CYS A 8 6.26 -22.56 -9.12
C CYS A 8 6.03 -21.75 -7.84
N PHE A 9 6.81 -22.00 -6.79
CA PHE A 9 7.14 -20.96 -5.82
C PHE A 9 8.51 -21.25 -5.21
N ARG A 10 9.57 -20.87 -5.94
CA ARG A 10 10.95 -20.95 -5.44
C ARG A 10 11.16 -19.78 -4.48
N SER A 11 11.04 -20.04 -3.18
CA SER A 11 11.34 -19.10 -2.10
C SER A 11 12.79 -18.62 -2.20
N HIS A 12 13.02 -17.32 -2.41
CA HIS A 12 14.29 -16.70 -2.05
C HIS A 12 14.32 -16.58 -0.52
N SER A 13 15.24 -17.31 0.10
CA SER A 13 15.46 -17.23 1.54
C SER A 13 16.41 -16.08 1.80
N ASP A 14 15.91 -15.02 2.44
CA ASP A 14 16.74 -14.02 3.09
C ASP A 14 16.28 -13.87 4.54
N ALA A 15 17.22 -13.82 5.47
CA ALA A 15 17.02 -14.17 6.88
C ALA A 15 16.26 -13.11 7.69
N GLY A 16 14.94 -13.06 7.52
CA GLY A 16 13.99 -12.50 8.49
C GLY A 16 13.03 -13.61 8.92
N ARG A 17 12.96 -13.93 10.21
CA ARG A 17 12.00 -14.92 10.72
C ARG A 17 10.57 -14.39 10.55
N TYR A 18 9.95 -14.63 9.39
CA TYR A 18 8.50 -14.72 9.34
C TYR A 18 8.10 -15.96 10.14
N SER A 19 7.67 -15.77 11.38
CA SER A 19 7.11 -16.84 12.23
C SER A 19 5.67 -17.22 11.83
N GLY A 20 5.24 -16.81 10.64
CA GLY A 20 3.86 -17.00 10.18
C GLY A 20 3.51 -18.47 10.12
N ARG A 21 2.49 -18.86 10.89
CA ARG A 21 1.82 -20.14 10.68
C ARG A 21 1.21 -20.11 9.26
N PRO A 22 1.35 -21.16 8.44
CA PRO A 22 0.65 -21.21 7.17
C PRO A 22 -0.86 -21.06 7.42
N ILE A 23 -1.46 -20.04 6.82
CA ILE A 23 -2.92 -19.81 6.86
C ILE A 23 -3.56 -20.60 5.72
N SER A 24 -4.75 -21.15 5.96
CA SER A 24 -5.56 -21.76 4.89
C SER A 24 -6.13 -20.67 3.98
N LEU A 25 -6.61 -21.05 2.79
CA LEU A 25 -7.34 -20.13 1.91
C LEU A 25 -8.54 -19.51 2.64
N GLU A 26 -9.27 -20.29 3.44
CA GLU A 26 -10.40 -19.79 4.26
C GLU A 26 -9.91 -18.78 5.31
N GLY A 27 -8.78 -19.07 5.98
CA GLY A 27 -8.18 -18.15 6.93
C GLY A 27 -7.73 -16.83 6.29
N TRP A 28 -7.26 -16.86 5.04
CA TRP A 28 -6.98 -15.65 4.27
C TRP A 28 -8.26 -14.89 3.92
N LEU A 29 -9.28 -15.56 3.37
CA LEU A 29 -10.55 -14.92 3.00
C LEU A 29 -11.22 -14.25 4.20
N THR A 30 -11.26 -14.93 5.35
CA THR A 30 -11.78 -14.33 6.59
C THR A 30 -10.97 -13.12 7.04
N ALA A 31 -9.66 -13.12 6.85
CA ALA A 31 -8.85 -11.95 7.17
C ALA A 31 -9.19 -10.77 6.26
N GLU A 32 -9.30 -10.98 4.94
CA GLU A 32 -9.71 -9.94 3.97
C GLU A 32 -11.08 -9.36 4.32
N GLU A 33 -12.08 -10.20 4.61
CA GLU A 33 -13.41 -9.75 5.04
C GLU A 33 -13.35 -8.84 6.27
N ARG A 34 -12.46 -9.13 7.23
CA ARG A 34 -12.25 -8.26 8.42
C ARG A 34 -11.60 -6.93 8.07
N LEU A 35 -10.68 -6.89 7.11
CA LEU A 35 -10.07 -5.62 6.68
C LEU A 35 -11.11 -4.75 5.96
N ASP A 36 -11.98 -5.35 5.16
CA ASP A 36 -13.09 -4.66 4.51
C ASP A 36 -14.10 -4.12 5.53
N GLU A 37 -14.49 -4.91 6.53
CA GLU A 37 -15.37 -4.47 7.63
C GLU A 37 -14.79 -3.29 8.42
N LEU A 38 -13.46 -3.26 8.61
CA LEU A 38 -12.77 -2.14 9.26
C LEU A 38 -12.69 -0.89 8.38
N GLY A 39 -13.02 -0.99 7.09
CA GLY A 39 -13.03 0.13 6.16
C GLY A 39 -11.64 0.68 5.87
N ILE A 40 -10.58 -0.12 6.00
CA ILE A 40 -9.19 0.33 5.81
C ILE A 40 -8.72 0.27 4.34
N GLY A 41 -9.64 -0.01 3.41
CA GLY A 41 -9.36 -0.09 1.97
C GLY A 41 -8.69 1.17 1.40
N TYR A 42 -8.91 2.34 2.02
CA TYR A 42 -8.27 3.61 1.66
C TYR A 42 -6.73 3.55 1.69
N LEU A 43 -6.11 2.60 2.42
CA LEU A 43 -4.66 2.40 2.42
C LEU A 43 -4.12 1.80 1.12
N ALA A 44 -4.96 1.08 0.37
CA ALA A 44 -4.60 0.50 -0.92
C ALA A 44 -4.71 1.51 -2.07
N ASP A 45 -5.48 2.57 -1.88
CA ASP A 45 -5.80 3.57 -2.90
C ASP A 45 -4.65 4.54 -3.17
N ARG A 46 -4.75 5.22 -4.32
CA ARG A 46 -3.76 6.21 -4.76
C ARG A 46 -4.35 7.60 -4.63
N TYR A 47 -3.51 8.50 -4.19
CA TYR A 47 -3.88 9.89 -3.95
C TYR A 47 -2.99 10.83 -4.74
N ALA A 48 -3.53 12.00 -5.06
CA ALA A 48 -2.76 13.16 -5.46
C ALA A 48 -2.48 13.99 -4.21
N TYR A 49 -1.20 14.31 -3.98
CA TYR A 49 -0.74 15.22 -2.94
C TYR A 49 -0.15 16.48 -3.56
N TRP A 50 -0.81 17.62 -3.37
CA TRP A 50 -0.36 18.93 -3.83
C TRP A 50 0.65 19.52 -2.85
N LYS A 51 1.95 19.30 -3.11
CA LYS A 51 3.05 19.87 -2.32
C LYS A 51 3.06 21.40 -2.37
N THR A 52 2.66 21.96 -3.50
CA THR A 52 2.45 23.39 -3.74
C THR A 52 1.30 23.56 -4.74
N SER A 53 0.86 24.80 -5.00
CA SER A 53 -0.20 25.08 -5.99
C SER A 53 0.14 24.68 -7.44
N ALA A 54 1.41 24.43 -7.75
CA ALA A 54 1.86 24.09 -9.10
C ALA A 54 2.52 22.70 -9.20
N ALA A 55 2.71 22.01 -8.06
CA ALA A 55 3.41 20.73 -8.01
C ALA A 55 2.64 19.74 -7.15
N TRP A 56 2.28 18.62 -7.76
CA TRP A 56 1.69 17.47 -7.08
C TRP A 56 2.52 16.21 -7.31
N ALA A 57 2.40 15.27 -6.38
CA ALA A 57 2.94 13.92 -6.52
C ALA A 57 1.85 12.89 -6.28
N ARG A 58 1.97 11.74 -6.94
CA ARG A 58 1.15 10.57 -6.63
C ARG A 58 1.70 9.90 -5.38
N VAL A 59 0.82 9.58 -4.44
CA VAL A 59 1.19 9.01 -3.14
C VAL A 59 0.27 7.85 -2.76
N LYS A 60 0.69 7.07 -1.75
CA LYS A 60 -0.15 6.17 -0.95
C LYS A 60 -0.21 6.65 0.49
N ILE A 61 -1.33 6.45 1.15
CA ILE A 61 -1.40 6.57 2.60
C ILE A 61 -0.76 5.32 3.22
N ILE A 62 0.21 5.50 4.11
CA ILE A 62 0.91 4.40 4.80
C ILE A 62 0.59 4.35 6.30
N GLU A 63 0.02 5.42 6.84
CA GLU A 63 -0.38 5.52 8.24
C GLU A 63 -1.50 6.55 8.39
N VAL A 64 -2.48 6.24 9.23
CA VAL A 64 -3.50 7.20 9.68
C VAL A 64 -3.65 7.08 11.18
N SER A 65 -3.57 8.21 11.87
CA SER A 65 -3.91 8.32 13.28
C SER A 65 -4.52 9.70 13.57
N PRO A 66 -5.12 9.91 14.76
CA PRO A 66 -5.54 11.24 15.18
C PRO A 66 -4.40 12.27 15.23
N ASP A 67 -3.15 11.83 15.30
CA ASP A 67 -1.96 12.69 15.29
C ASP A 67 -1.54 13.09 13.86
N GLY A 68 -2.21 12.59 12.81
CA GLY A 68 -1.94 12.93 11.42
C GLY A 68 -1.95 11.75 10.46
N ILE A 69 -1.67 12.07 9.20
CA ILE A 69 -1.65 11.14 8.07
C ILE A 69 -0.23 11.10 7.51
N THR A 70 0.35 9.91 7.35
CA THR A 70 1.63 9.76 6.66
C THR A 70 1.38 9.23 5.26
N VAL A 71 1.91 9.94 4.26
CA VAL A 71 1.87 9.52 2.86
C VAL A 71 3.27 9.25 2.34
N GLN A 72 3.40 8.29 1.43
CA GLN A 72 4.64 7.99 0.72
C GLN A 72 4.44 8.19 -0.77
N GLU A 73 5.40 8.87 -1.42
CA GLU A 73 5.40 9.02 -2.88
C GLU A 73 5.41 7.65 -3.57
N ASP A 74 4.73 7.53 -4.70
CA ASP A 74 4.71 6.32 -5.51
C ASP A 74 5.37 6.56 -6.87
N ASP A 75 6.38 5.76 -7.16
CA ASP A 75 7.14 5.78 -8.42
C ASP A 75 6.65 4.73 -9.43
N TYR A 76 5.42 4.25 -9.28
CA TYR A 76 4.80 3.25 -10.17
C TYR A 76 5.36 1.84 -9.98
N GLY A 77 6.11 1.62 -8.90
CA GLY A 77 6.79 0.35 -8.67
C GLY A 77 8.15 0.26 -9.39
N ASP A 78 8.65 1.37 -9.92
CA ASP A 78 9.99 1.46 -10.52
C ASP A 78 11.10 1.58 -9.46
N ALA A 79 10.77 1.53 -8.17
CA ALA A 79 11.73 1.57 -7.06
C ALA A 79 12.63 0.34 -7.10
N ILE A 80 13.75 0.41 -7.83
CA ILE A 80 14.75 -0.66 -7.85
C ILE A 80 15.61 -0.55 -6.58
N GLY A 81 15.74 -1.67 -5.86
CA GLY A 81 16.71 -1.80 -4.76
C GLY A 81 16.20 -1.42 -3.37
N GLY A 82 14.90 -1.27 -3.17
CA GLY A 82 14.31 -1.07 -1.84
C GLY A 82 14.64 0.28 -1.20
N VAL A 83 15.02 1.27 -2.00
CA VAL A 83 15.24 2.64 -1.52
C VAL A 83 13.89 3.22 -1.09
N PRO A 84 13.73 3.66 0.17
CA PRO A 84 12.48 4.28 0.61
C PRO A 84 12.19 5.55 -0.19
N LEU A 85 10.99 5.61 -0.77
CA LEU A 85 10.51 6.83 -1.40
C LEU A 85 10.20 7.90 -0.35
N PRO A 86 10.28 9.20 -0.71
CA PRO A 86 9.98 10.28 0.22
C PRO A 86 8.62 10.13 0.88
N SER A 87 8.57 10.40 2.19
CA SER A 87 7.34 10.42 2.97
C SER A 87 7.04 11.82 3.49
N HIS A 88 5.75 12.12 3.65
CA HIS A 88 5.24 13.42 4.09
C HIS A 88 4.21 13.21 5.19
N ARG A 89 4.30 14.00 6.27
CA ARG A 89 3.31 14.02 7.35
C ARG A 89 2.33 15.16 7.10
N LEU A 90 1.04 14.84 7.10
CA LEU A 90 -0.07 15.74 6.87
C LEU A 90 -0.98 15.79 8.10
N ALA A 91 -1.78 16.84 8.19
CA ALA A 91 -2.73 17.01 9.28
C ALA A 91 -3.84 15.94 9.25
N TRP A 92 -4.43 15.72 10.42
CA TRP A 92 -5.74 15.06 10.55
C TRP A 92 -6.75 16.11 11.04
N PRO A 93 -7.99 16.14 10.53
CA PRO A 93 -8.57 15.29 9.48
C PRO A 93 -7.92 15.51 8.11
N MET A 94 -8.20 14.61 7.17
CA MET A 94 -7.62 14.61 5.82
C MET A 94 -7.69 16.01 5.18
N PRO A 95 -6.53 16.61 4.82
CA PRO A 95 -6.50 17.99 4.38
C PRO A 95 -6.74 18.08 2.87
N VAL A 96 -7.12 19.27 2.38
CA VAL A 96 -7.58 19.49 1.00
C VAL A 96 -6.48 19.27 -0.05
N GLU A 97 -5.22 19.37 0.34
CA GLU A 97 -4.07 19.08 -0.52
C GLU A 97 -3.90 17.58 -0.80
N LEU A 98 -4.59 16.69 -0.08
CA LEU A 98 -4.60 15.25 -0.31
C LEU A 98 -5.97 14.81 -0.83
N MET A 99 -6.03 14.32 -2.06
CA MET A 99 -7.29 13.92 -2.70
C MET A 99 -7.15 12.57 -3.40
N PRO A 100 -8.22 11.75 -3.49
CA PRO A 100 -8.20 10.54 -4.30
C PRO A 100 -7.75 10.84 -5.74
N LEU A 101 -6.84 10.03 -6.28
CA LEU A 101 -6.29 10.27 -7.63
C LEU A 101 -7.38 10.20 -8.71
N THR A 102 -8.43 9.42 -8.46
CA THR A 102 -9.62 9.30 -9.32
C THR A 102 -10.38 10.61 -9.46
N GLU A 103 -10.32 11.50 -8.47
CA GLU A 103 -10.99 12.80 -8.49
C GLU A 103 -10.19 13.88 -9.23
N VAL A 104 -8.89 13.69 -9.40
CA VAL A 104 -8.00 14.63 -10.12
C VAL A 104 -7.88 14.27 -11.60
N SER A 105 -8.12 13.01 -11.95
CA SER A 105 -7.92 12.50 -13.32
C SER A 105 -9.20 12.50 -14.18
N GLY A 106 -10.33 12.93 -13.63
CA GLY A 106 -11.63 13.06 -14.32
C GLY A 106 -11.99 14.51 -14.61
#